data_AF-A0A3D4BC73-F1
#
_entry.id   AF-A0A3D4BC73-F1
#
_cell.length_a   1.000
_cell.length_b   1.000
_cell.length_c   1.000
_cell.angle_alpha   90.00
_cell.angle_beta   90.00
_cell.angle_gamma   90.00
#
_symmetry.space_group_name_H-M   'P 1'
#
loop_
_entity.id
_entity.type
_entity.pdbx_description
1 polymer ?
#
loop_
_entity_poly.entity_id
_entity_poly.type
_entity_poly.pdbx_seq_one_letter_code
_entity_poly.pdbx_strand_id
1 'polypeptide(L)' 'IKMGDPEDFTCFMGAVIDEAAFKSITAYIDYAHAALDAECITGGGYDDAKGWFIEPTTIVTT' A
#
# COMPACT_ATOMS: atom_id res chain seq x y z
N ILE A 1 9.51 -6.15 -1.95
CA ILE A 1 8.88 -6.66 -3.19
C ILE A 1 9.01 -5.56 -4.24
N LYS A 2 9.43 -5.86 -5.47
CA LYS A 2 9.54 -4.82 -6.51
C LYS A 2 8.14 -4.51 -7.05
N MET A 3 7.72 -3.26 -6.94
CA MET A 3 6.49 -2.74 -7.51
C MET A 3 6.80 -1.80 -8.67
N GLY A 4 5.91 -1.73 -9.65
CA GLY A 4 6.06 -0.78 -10.74
C GLY A 4 5.18 -1.08 -11.93
N ASP A 5 5.65 -0.65 -13.09
CA ASP A 5 4.96 -0.86 -14.36
C ASP A 5 4.78 -2.35 -14.66
N PRO A 6 3.55 -2.82 -14.99
CA PRO A 6 3.31 -4.21 -15.39
C PRO A 6 4.06 -4.64 -16.65
N GLU A 7 4.55 -3.71 -17.49
CA GLU A 7 5.42 -4.02 -18.63
C GLU A 7 6.87 -4.33 -18.23
N ASP A 8 7.31 -3.90 -17.04
CA ASP A 8 8.58 -4.34 -16.45
C ASP A 8 8.37 -5.69 -15.76
N PHE A 9 8.68 -6.79 -16.46
CA PHE A 9 8.53 -8.16 -15.94
C PHE A 9 9.44 -8.52 -14.75
N THR A 10 10.28 -7.60 -14.26
CA THR A 10 10.99 -7.77 -12.99
C THR A 10 10.17 -7.26 -11.79
N CYS A 11 9.10 -6.51 -12.04
CA CYS A 11 8.11 -6.12 -11.03
C CYS A 11 7.20 -7.31 -10.70
N PHE A 12 6.96 -7.53 -9.42
CA PHE A 12 6.07 -8.58 -8.94
C PHE A 12 4.64 -8.06 -8.72
N MET A 13 4.49 -6.76 -8.47
CA MET A 13 3.22 -6.11 -8.16
C MET A 13 3.07 -4.80 -8.96
N GLY A 14 1.84 -4.51 -9.37
CA GLY A 14 1.46 -3.26 -10.03
C GLY A 14 0.59 -2.37 -9.14
N ALA A 15 0.03 -1.32 -9.73
CA ALA A 15 -0.92 -0.41 -9.06
C ALA A 15 -2.30 -1.06 -8.83
N VAL A 16 -3.07 -0.51 -7.90
CA VAL A 16 -4.50 -0.84 -7.76
C VAL A 16 -5.31 -0.22 -8.90
N ILE A 17 -6.51 -0.75 -9.14
CA ILE A 17 -7.28 -0.50 -10.38
C ILE A 17 -7.77 0.95 -10.53
N ASP A 18 -8.15 1.60 -9.43
CA ASP A 18 -8.74 2.94 -9.45
C ASP A 18 -8.50 3.73 -8.14
N GLU A 19 -8.85 5.02 -8.20
CA GLU A 19 -8.74 5.96 -7.09
C GLU A 19 -9.59 5.56 -5.87
N ALA A 20 -10.74 4.93 -6.09
CA ALA A 20 -11.64 4.56 -5.01
C ALA A 20 -11.04 3.41 -4.17
N ALA A 21 -10.47 2.41 -4.83
CA ALA A 21 -9.70 1.35 -4.19
C ALA A 21 -8.49 1.92 -3.45
N PHE A 22 -7.76 2.85 -4.10
CA PHE A 22 -6.61 3.51 -3.49
C PHE A 22 -6.97 4.23 -2.20
N LYS A 23 -7.97 5.13 -2.23
CA LYS A 23 -8.43 5.87 -1.06
C LYS A 23 -8.95 4.97 0.04
N SER A 24 -9.68 3.91 -0.31
CA SER A 24 -10.20 2.95 0.67
C SER A 24 -9.06 2.26 1.43
N ILE A 25 -8.08 1.72 0.70
CA ILE A 25 -6.98 0.95 1.31
C ILE A 25 -6.04 1.89 2.10
N THR A 26 -5.69 3.05 1.56
CA THR A 26 -4.82 4.03 2.24
C THR A 26 -5.46 4.56 3.52
N ALA A 27 -6.79 4.75 3.55
CA ALA A 27 -7.50 5.11 4.78
C ALA A 27 -7.37 4.06 5.89
N TYR A 28 -7.35 2.75 5.55
CA TYR A 28 -7.10 1.70 6.54
C TYR A 28 -5.64 1.69 7.03
N ILE A 29 -4.69 2.00 6.15
CA ILE A 29 -3.27 2.13 6.51
C ILE A 29 -3.08 3.31 7.46
N ASP A 30 -3.69 4.46 7.16
CA ASP A 30 -3.65 5.65 8.03
C ASP A 30 -4.31 5.38 9.38
N TYR A 31 -5.44 4.67 9.39
CA TYR A 31 -6.09 4.23 10.62
C TYR A 31 -5.15 3.37 11.47
N ALA A 32 -4.46 2.40 10.86
CA ALA A 32 -3.51 1.55 11.57
C ALA A 32 -2.30 2.34 12.10
N HIS A 33 -1.79 3.33 11.37
CA HIS A 33 -0.72 4.21 11.86
C HIS A 33 -1.14 5.08 13.06
N ALA A 34 -2.42 5.42 13.16
CA ALA A 34 -2.95 6.22 14.26
C ALA A 34 -3.36 5.38 15.48
N ALA A 35 -3.46 4.06 15.33
CA ALA A 35 -3.90 3.15 16.37
C ALA A 35 -2.75 2.83 17.36
N LEU A 36 -3.07 2.73 18.65
CA LEU A 36 -2.08 2.45 19.71
C LEU A 36 -1.78 0.96 19.88
N ASP A 37 -2.66 0.11 19.35
CA ASP A 37 -2.63 -1.35 19.43
C ASP A 37 -2.19 -2.01 18.12
N ALA A 38 -1.79 -1.22 17.12
CA ALA A 38 -1.32 -1.68 15.82
C ALA A 38 0.09 -1.17 15.51
N GLU A 39 0.90 -2.04 14.92
CA GLU A 39 2.26 -1.72 14.48
C GLU A 39 2.46 -2.16 13.03
N CYS A 40 2.91 -1.24 12.17
CA CYS A 40 3.30 -1.54 10.81
C CYS A 40 4.72 -2.13 10.78
N ILE A 41 4.83 -3.43 10.51
CA ILE A 41 6.11 -4.16 10.50
C ILE A 41 6.85 -3.96 9.18
N THR A 42 6.11 -3.85 8.08
CA THR A 42 6.66 -3.64 6.73
C THR A 42 5.69 -2.79 5.91
N GLY A 43 6.24 -1.97 5.01
CA GLY A 43 5.46 -1.14 4.10
C GLY A 43 4.79 0.04 4.81
N GLY A 44 3.53 0.29 4.49
CA GLY A 44 2.75 1.43 5.00
C GLY A 44 2.84 2.68 4.11
N GLY A 45 3.71 2.69 3.10
CA GLY A 45 3.77 3.75 2.10
C GLY A 45 2.75 3.56 0.97
N TYR A 46 2.39 4.67 0.34
CA TYR A 46 1.57 4.70 -0.87
C TYR A 46 1.86 5.98 -1.67
N ASP A 47 1.71 5.92 -2.98
CA ASP A 47 1.98 7.02 -3.93
C ASP A 47 0.96 6.97 -5.07
N ASP A 48 0.34 8.10 -5.39
CA ASP A 48 -0.63 8.27 -6.48
C ASP A 48 -0.11 9.13 -7.64
N ALA A 49 1.14 9.60 -7.61
CA ALA A 49 1.66 10.58 -8.58
C ALA A 49 1.73 10.05 -10.03
N LYS A 50 1.95 8.74 -10.21
CA LYS A 50 2.08 8.09 -11.53
C LYS A 50 1.13 6.92 -11.75
N GLY A 51 0.35 6.58 -10.73
CA GLY A 51 -0.49 5.39 -10.67
C GLY A 51 -0.79 5.08 -9.21
N TRP A 52 -1.80 4.28 -8.95
CA TRP A 52 -2.30 4.01 -7.61
C TRP A 52 -1.46 2.95 -6.89
N PHE A 53 -0.25 3.28 -6.46
CA PHE A 53 0.67 2.31 -5.85
C PHE A 53 0.57 2.28 -4.34
N ILE A 54 0.40 1.09 -3.77
CA ILE A 54 0.35 0.88 -2.32
C ILE A 54 1.40 -0.17 -1.97
N GLU A 55 2.29 0.14 -1.02
CA GLU A 55 3.31 -0.79 -0.59
C GLU A 55 2.71 -2.05 0.06
N PRO A 56 3.31 -3.23 -0.15
CA PRO A 56 2.86 -4.43 0.53
C PRO A 56 3.07 -4.25 2.03
N THR A 57 1.98 -4.22 2.76
CA THR A 57 1.95 -3.76 4.14
C THR A 57 1.58 -4.91 5.07
N THR A 58 2.37 -5.13 6.13
CA THR A 58 2.06 -6.10 7.18
C THR A 58 1.89 -5.38 8.50
N ILE A 59 0.72 -5.53 9.11
CA ILE A 59 0.38 -4.91 10.39
C ILE A 59 0.17 -6.03 11.42
N VAL A 60 0.79 -5.85 12.58
CA VAL A 60 0.56 -6.70 13.76
C VAL A 60 -0.31 -5.92 14.73
N THR A 61 -1.33 -6.57 15.28
CA THR A 61 -2.23 -6.01 16.30
C THR A 61 -2.12 -6.81 17.59
N THR A 62 -2.47 -6.19 18.72
CA THR A 62 -2.39 -6.82 20.06
C THR A 62 -3.75 -7.31 20.56
#